data_AF-A0A4Y2P2E5-F1
#
_entry.id   AF-A0A4Y2P2E5-F1
#
_cell.length_a   1.000
_cell.length_b   1.000
_cell.length_c   1.000
_cell.angle_alpha   90.00
_cell.angle_beta   90.00
_cell.angle_gamma   90.00
#
_symmetry.space_group_name_H-M   'P 1'
#
loop_
_entity.id
_entity.type
_entity.pdbx_description
1 polymer ?
#
loop_
_entity_poly.entity_id
_entity_poly.type
_entity_poly.pdbx_seq_one_letter_code
_entity_poly.pdbx_strand_id
1 'polypeptide(L)'
;MKPVLDAVVKLVNTIRSRGLIHRQFRDFLQSLQSEYSDVLYYTKVRWLSAGCVFERVLQLKDDIVSFFHEKQCSAECEMLEDTEWLSDFAFFTDFLCHMNNLNVNMQGKNQFIDDIWAHLKAFKLKLNLFARQLAKNDLSHFSRLNSIPSVNEEKLKNYEDGLKKLHFEFERRFQDFSAIQTELDIFTMPFNVNCEAVRPDLQLELIELQSNNHLKQSFLNMPKLEFYKSLSKVSFPNLISHAQKISAM
;
A
#
# COMPACT_ATOMS: atom_id res chain seq x y z
N MET A 1 -5.70 2.23 16.49
CA MET A 1 -6.12 1.68 15.17
C MET A 1 -7.30 0.71 15.24
N LYS A 2 -7.24 -0.42 15.95
CA LYS A 2 -8.39 -1.36 16.02
C LYS A 2 -9.72 -0.73 16.51
N PRO A 3 -9.74 0.08 17.58
CA PRO A 3 -10.99 0.74 18.02
C PRO A 3 -11.61 1.65 16.95
N VAL A 4 -10.76 2.38 16.20
CA VAL A 4 -11.20 3.25 15.09
C VAL A 4 -11.80 2.41 13.97
N LEU A 5 -11.16 1.30 13.59
CA LEU A 5 -11.69 0.35 12.61
C LEU A 5 -13.07 -0.18 13.01
N ASP A 6 -13.19 -0.67 14.23
CA ASP A 6 -14.44 -1.26 14.72
C ASP A 6 -15.57 -0.21 14.75
N ALA A 7 -15.27 1.03 15.15
CA ALA A 7 -16.23 2.15 15.15
C ALA A 7 -16.69 2.52 13.73
N VAL A 8 -15.77 2.73 12.79
CA VAL A 8 -16.11 3.06 11.39
C VAL A 8 -16.90 1.93 10.73
N VAL A 9 -16.51 0.68 10.97
CA VAL A 9 -17.23 -0.48 10.44
C VAL A 9 -18.63 -0.58 11.03
N LYS A 10 -18.79 -0.33 12.34
CA LYS A 10 -20.11 -0.28 12.98
C LYS A 10 -20.98 0.80 12.35
N LEU A 11 -20.47 2.03 12.24
CA LEU A 11 -21.18 3.16 11.62
C LEU A 11 -21.66 2.83 10.20
N VAL A 12 -20.74 2.37 9.35
CA VAL A 12 -21.06 2.00 7.96
C VAL A 12 -22.11 0.89 7.92
N ASN A 13 -22.00 -0.11 8.80
CA ASN A 13 -22.99 -1.18 8.88
C ASN A 13 -24.35 -0.67 9.38
N THR A 14 -24.41 0.27 10.32
CA THR A 14 -25.68 0.88 10.78
C THR A 14 -26.41 1.54 9.60
N ILE A 15 -25.68 2.27 8.75
CA ILE A 15 -26.24 2.91 7.54
C ILE A 15 -26.63 1.87 6.49
N ARG A 16 -25.75 0.90 6.20
CA ARG A 16 -25.84 0.00 5.04
C ARG A 16 -26.65 -1.28 5.26
N SER A 17 -26.69 -1.82 6.47
CA SER A 17 -27.28 -3.15 6.72
C SER A 17 -28.81 -3.13 6.76
N ARG A 18 -29.41 -1.98 7.05
CA ARG A 18 -30.87 -1.81 7.15
C ARG A 18 -31.39 -1.06 5.92
N GLY A 19 -32.13 -1.74 5.05
CA GLY A 19 -32.57 -1.18 3.76
C GLY A 19 -33.45 0.07 3.83
N LEU A 20 -34.14 0.33 4.95
CA LEU A 20 -34.86 1.60 5.17
C LEU A 20 -33.88 2.74 5.47
N ILE A 21 -32.96 2.53 6.42
CA ILE A 21 -31.96 3.55 6.81
C ILE A 21 -31.09 3.90 5.61
N HIS A 22 -30.65 2.90 4.86
CA HIS A 22 -29.82 3.12 3.68
C HIS A 22 -30.51 3.99 2.63
N ARG A 23 -31.78 3.70 2.31
CA ARG A 23 -32.56 4.54 1.37
C ARG A 23 -32.72 5.96 1.89
N GLN A 24 -33.12 6.12 3.15
CA GLN A 24 -33.28 7.44 3.77
C GLN A 24 -31.98 8.24 3.78
N PHE A 25 -30.84 7.60 4.03
CA PHE A 25 -29.53 8.26 3.99
C PHE A 25 -29.19 8.73 2.57
N ARG A 26 -29.45 7.91 1.54
CA ARG A 26 -29.22 8.31 0.14
C ARG A 26 -30.12 9.47 -0.28
N ASP A 27 -31.40 9.42 0.09
CA ASP A 27 -32.36 10.49 -0.18
C ASP A 27 -31.92 11.80 0.51
N PHE A 28 -31.42 11.69 1.75
CA PHE A 28 -30.85 12.80 2.51
C PHE A 28 -29.64 13.42 1.81
N LEU A 29 -28.65 12.61 1.42
CA LEU A 29 -27.47 13.08 0.67
C LEU A 29 -27.85 13.77 -0.65
N GLN A 30 -28.84 13.22 -1.36
CA GLN A 30 -29.36 13.82 -2.58
C GLN A 30 -30.01 15.19 -2.31
N SER A 31 -30.75 15.33 -1.21
CA SER A 31 -31.39 16.60 -0.83
C SER A 31 -30.37 17.69 -0.49
N LEU A 32 -29.22 17.32 0.09
CA LEU A 32 -28.11 18.23 0.38
C LEU A 32 -27.22 18.52 -0.82
N GLN A 33 -27.47 17.86 -1.97
CA GLN A 33 -26.58 17.90 -3.14
C GLN A 33 -25.13 17.53 -2.78
N SER A 34 -24.96 16.56 -1.86
CA SER A 34 -23.64 16.10 -1.42
C SER A 34 -22.82 15.56 -2.59
N GLU A 35 -21.49 15.71 -2.51
CA GLU A 35 -20.54 15.24 -3.53
C GLU A 35 -20.68 13.73 -3.78
N TYR A 36 -20.98 12.97 -2.74
CA TYR A 36 -21.15 11.53 -2.81
C TYR A 36 -22.58 11.12 -2.48
N SER A 37 -23.14 10.22 -3.29
CA SER A 37 -24.52 9.76 -3.13
C SER A 37 -24.71 8.61 -2.13
N ASP A 38 -23.62 8.08 -1.56
CA ASP A 38 -23.65 6.93 -0.63
C ASP A 38 -22.30 6.74 0.09
N VAL A 39 -22.33 6.01 1.22
CA VAL A 39 -21.14 5.43 1.85
C VAL A 39 -20.71 4.13 1.16
N LEU A 40 -19.43 3.79 1.25
CA LEU A 40 -18.93 2.51 0.73
C LEU A 40 -19.13 1.39 1.74
N TYR A 41 -19.57 0.22 1.26
CA TYR A 41 -19.75 -0.94 2.12
C TYR A 41 -18.41 -1.59 2.48
N TYR A 42 -18.16 -1.78 3.78
CA TYR A 42 -16.99 -2.50 4.24
C TYR A 42 -17.23 -4.02 4.26
N THR A 43 -16.25 -4.79 3.79
CA THR A 43 -16.23 -6.24 3.97
C THR A 43 -14.87 -6.67 4.52
N LYS A 44 -14.86 -7.57 5.52
CA LYS A 44 -13.60 -8.06 6.14
C LYS A 44 -12.64 -8.68 5.12
N VAL A 45 -13.19 -9.36 4.11
CA VAL A 45 -12.43 -9.97 3.01
C VAL A 45 -11.75 -8.94 2.09
N ARG A 46 -12.19 -7.68 2.08
CA ARG A 46 -11.61 -6.58 1.29
C ARG A 46 -11.00 -5.52 2.22
N TRP A 47 -10.22 -5.95 3.21
CA TRP A 47 -9.55 -5.01 4.12
C TRP A 47 -8.64 -4.00 3.37
N LEU A 48 -8.14 -4.36 2.20
CA LEU A 48 -7.37 -3.50 1.29
C LEU A 48 -8.19 -2.41 0.59
N SER A 49 -9.52 -2.43 0.70
CA SER A 49 -10.36 -1.30 0.29
C SER A 49 -10.86 -0.49 1.50
N ALA A 50 -10.38 -0.80 2.72
CA ALA A 50 -10.77 -0.08 3.92
C ALA A 50 -10.41 1.40 3.82
N GLY A 51 -9.27 1.75 3.22
CA GLY A 51 -8.90 3.15 3.00
C GLY A 51 -9.94 3.95 2.22
N CYS A 52 -10.56 3.35 1.19
CA CYS A 52 -11.63 4.02 0.43
C CYS A 52 -12.89 4.21 1.27
N VAL A 53 -13.23 3.25 2.13
CA VAL A 53 -14.38 3.36 3.05
C VAL A 53 -14.13 4.47 4.07
N PHE A 54 -12.95 4.50 4.67
CA PHE A 54 -12.53 5.52 5.62
C PHE A 54 -12.55 6.92 5.00
N GLU A 55 -11.94 7.07 3.82
CA GLU A 55 -11.96 8.31 3.06
C GLU A 55 -13.39 8.78 2.80
N ARG A 56 -14.29 7.87 2.35
CA ARG A 56 -15.68 8.22 2.10
C ARG A 56 -16.42 8.67 3.36
N VAL A 57 -16.17 8.01 4.49
CA VAL A 57 -16.78 8.39 5.77
C VAL A 57 -16.27 9.76 6.22
N LEU A 58 -14.98 10.06 6.03
CA LEU A 58 -14.43 11.37 6.35
C LEU A 58 -15.00 12.47 5.46
N GLN A 59 -15.13 12.22 4.15
CA GLN A 59 -15.73 13.16 3.19
C GLN A 59 -17.21 13.45 3.49
N LEU A 60 -17.95 12.43 3.94
CA LEU A 60 -19.37 12.54 4.30
C LEU A 60 -19.58 12.83 5.80
N LYS A 61 -18.54 13.18 6.57
CA LYS A 61 -18.60 13.27 8.03
C LYS A 61 -19.75 14.17 8.50
N ASP A 62 -19.83 15.40 7.99
CA ASP A 62 -20.82 16.37 8.45
C ASP A 62 -22.25 16.00 7.99
N ASP A 63 -22.39 15.38 6.82
CA ASP A 63 -23.66 14.83 6.32
C ASP A 63 -24.13 13.66 7.20
N ILE A 64 -23.23 12.75 7.58
CA ILE A 64 -23.52 11.61 8.45
C ILE A 64 -23.98 12.10 9.83
N VAL A 65 -23.26 13.06 10.41
CA VAL A 65 -23.63 13.66 11.70
C VAL A 65 -25.02 14.30 11.62
N SER A 66 -25.26 15.11 10.60
CA SER A 66 -26.56 15.78 10.38
C SER A 66 -27.71 14.77 10.24
N PHE A 67 -27.49 13.69 9.47
CA PHE A 67 -28.48 12.63 9.29
C PHE A 67 -28.85 11.95 10.60
N PHE A 68 -27.87 11.58 11.44
CA PHE A 68 -28.15 10.90 12.71
C PHE A 68 -28.77 11.83 13.76
N HIS A 69 -28.48 13.13 13.73
CA HIS A 69 -29.20 14.14 14.53
C HIS A 69 -30.68 14.24 14.11
N GLU A 70 -30.99 14.29 12.81
CA GLU A 70 -32.39 14.31 12.33
C GLU A 70 -33.15 13.03 12.75
N LYS A 71 -32.46 11.88 12.78
CA LYS A 71 -33.02 10.61 13.25
C LYS A 71 -33.11 10.47 14.77
N GLN A 72 -32.67 11.46 15.55
CA GLN A 72 -32.58 11.39 17.02
C GLN A 72 -31.75 10.18 17.49
N CYS A 73 -30.69 9.85 16.74
CA CYS A 73 -29.81 8.69 16.94
C CYS A 73 -28.33 9.11 16.99
N SER A 74 -28.01 10.27 17.58
CA SER A 74 -26.65 10.84 17.62
C SER A 74 -25.60 9.92 18.25
N ALA A 75 -25.99 9.04 19.17
CA ALA A 75 -25.10 8.03 19.76
C ALA A 75 -24.45 7.09 18.72
N GLU A 76 -25.02 6.96 17.51
CA GLU A 76 -24.42 6.16 16.44
C GLU A 76 -23.25 6.87 15.74
N CYS A 77 -23.12 8.19 15.90
CA CYS A 77 -22.10 9.01 15.25
C CYS A 77 -21.30 9.92 16.20
N GLU A 78 -21.48 9.81 17.52
CA GLU A 78 -20.84 10.67 18.53
C GLU A 78 -19.31 10.77 18.38
N MET A 79 -18.67 9.68 17.93
CA MET A 79 -17.22 9.66 17.70
C MET A 79 -16.76 10.61 16.58
N LEU A 80 -17.64 10.98 15.65
CA LEU A 80 -17.34 11.95 14.58
C LEU A 80 -17.35 13.40 15.08
N GLU A 81 -17.86 13.64 16.29
CA GLU A 81 -17.90 14.94 16.95
C GLU A 81 -16.76 15.09 17.99
N ASP A 82 -16.06 14.00 18.33
CA ASP A 82 -14.90 13.99 19.22
C ASP A 82 -13.61 14.33 18.46
N THR A 83 -13.04 15.52 18.72
CA THR A 83 -11.78 16.00 18.12
C THR A 83 -10.59 15.07 18.38
N GLU A 84 -10.52 14.44 19.56
CA GLU A 84 -9.47 13.49 19.87
C GLU A 84 -9.62 12.28 18.95
N TRP A 85 -10.81 11.68 18.90
CA TRP A 85 -11.07 10.54 18.02
C TRP A 85 -10.85 10.87 16.53
N LEU A 86 -11.23 12.08 16.09
CA LEU A 86 -11.02 12.54 14.71
C LEU A 86 -9.54 12.58 14.33
N SER A 87 -8.64 12.87 15.26
CA SER A 87 -7.19 12.78 15.02
C SER A 87 -6.77 11.35 14.70
N ASP A 88 -7.24 10.37 15.47
CA ASP A 88 -6.94 8.94 15.25
C ASP A 88 -7.55 8.46 13.92
N PHE A 89 -8.76 8.91 13.61
CA PHE A 89 -9.47 8.59 12.37
C PHE A 89 -8.77 9.19 11.15
N ALA A 90 -8.36 10.45 11.21
CA ALA A 90 -7.66 11.13 10.12
C ALA A 90 -6.29 10.50 9.85
N PHE A 91 -5.48 10.26 10.90
CA PHE A 91 -4.21 9.54 10.78
C PHE A 91 -4.39 8.18 10.13
N PHE A 92 -5.36 7.40 10.61
CA PHE A 92 -5.57 6.05 10.11
C PHE A 92 -6.10 6.04 8.69
N THR A 93 -6.89 7.05 8.28
CA THR A 93 -7.35 7.24 6.89
C THR A 93 -6.16 7.50 5.95
N ASP A 94 -5.29 8.47 6.26
CA ASP A 94 -4.07 8.74 5.47
C ASP A 94 -3.19 7.48 5.38
N PHE A 95 -2.98 6.78 6.50
CA PHE A 95 -2.20 5.54 6.54
C PHE A 95 -2.81 4.44 5.65
N LEU A 96 -4.12 4.22 5.72
CA LEU A 96 -4.80 3.24 4.88
C LEU A 96 -4.71 3.62 3.39
N CYS A 97 -4.74 4.90 3.05
CA CYS A 97 -4.51 5.36 1.68
C CYS A 97 -3.09 5.00 1.18
N HIS A 98 -2.07 5.18 2.02
CA HIS A 98 -0.70 4.74 1.70
C HIS A 98 -0.60 3.22 1.51
N MET A 99 -1.27 2.43 2.36
CA MET A 99 -1.34 0.97 2.23
C MET A 99 -2.08 0.54 0.97
N ASN A 100 -3.18 1.22 0.61
CA ASN A 100 -3.92 0.96 -0.62
C ASN A 100 -3.05 1.22 -1.85
N ASN A 101 -2.26 2.30 -1.84
CA ASN A 101 -1.32 2.60 -2.93
C ASN A 101 -0.26 1.51 -3.10
N LEU A 102 0.33 1.02 -2.00
CA LEU A 102 1.22 -0.15 -2.05
C LEU A 102 0.51 -1.35 -2.66
N ASN A 103 -0.72 -1.63 -2.22
CA ASN A 103 -1.47 -2.78 -2.70
C ASN A 103 -1.79 -2.70 -4.20
N VAL A 104 -2.24 -1.55 -4.70
CA VAL A 104 -2.46 -1.33 -6.14
C VAL A 104 -1.16 -1.54 -6.91
N ASN A 105 -0.04 -1.03 -6.38
CA ASN A 105 1.26 -1.20 -7.00
C ASN A 105 1.72 -2.66 -7.03
N MET A 106 1.34 -3.51 -6.07
CA MET A 106 1.71 -4.94 -6.06
C MET A 106 0.75 -5.84 -6.87
N GLN A 107 -0.45 -5.35 -7.19
CA GLN A 107 -1.45 -6.09 -7.96
C GLN A 107 -1.42 -5.71 -9.45
N GLY A 108 -0.38 -5.01 -9.90
CA GLY A 108 -0.21 -4.63 -11.29
C GLY A 108 -0.13 -5.86 -12.20
N LYS A 109 -0.62 -5.75 -13.43
CA LYS A 109 -0.42 -6.80 -14.44
C LYS A 109 1.05 -6.84 -14.85
N ASN A 110 1.55 -8.03 -15.20
CA ASN A 110 2.91 -8.25 -15.69
C ASN A 110 4.02 -7.83 -14.73
N GLN A 111 3.78 -7.97 -13.42
CA GLN A 111 4.81 -7.75 -12.41
C GLN A 111 5.57 -9.03 -12.14
N PHE A 112 6.89 -8.92 -12.10
CA PHE A 112 7.76 -9.96 -11.59
C PHE A 112 7.97 -9.78 -10.09
N ILE A 113 8.43 -10.85 -9.44
CA ILE A 113 8.75 -10.84 -8.01
C ILE A 113 9.74 -9.71 -7.64
N ASP A 114 10.63 -9.29 -8.55
CA ASP A 114 11.53 -8.16 -8.31
C ASP A 114 10.83 -6.80 -8.29
N ASP A 115 9.79 -6.62 -9.13
CA ASP A 115 8.97 -5.41 -9.12
C ASP A 115 8.21 -5.32 -7.79
N ILE A 116 7.62 -6.43 -7.35
CA ILE A 116 6.97 -6.55 -6.03
C ILE A 116 7.95 -6.19 -4.92
N TRP A 117 9.17 -6.72 -4.99
CA TRP A 117 10.20 -6.43 -4.00
C TRP A 117 10.62 -4.96 -3.98
N ALA A 118 10.73 -4.33 -5.15
CA ALA A 118 11.02 -2.91 -5.26
C ALA A 118 9.93 -2.05 -4.59
N HIS A 119 8.64 -2.39 -4.81
CA HIS A 119 7.51 -1.71 -4.15
C HIS A 119 7.57 -1.85 -2.63
N LEU A 120 7.86 -3.05 -2.12
CA LEU A 120 8.02 -3.31 -0.69
C LEU A 120 9.20 -2.54 -0.08
N LYS A 121 10.36 -2.53 -0.75
CA LYS A 121 11.54 -1.75 -0.33
C LYS A 121 11.21 -0.26 -0.26
N ALA A 122 10.58 0.29 -1.29
CA ALA A 122 10.15 1.69 -1.30
C ALA A 122 9.16 2.00 -0.17
N PHE A 123 8.21 1.10 0.11
CA PHE A 123 7.24 1.31 1.18
C PHE A 123 7.87 1.27 2.58
N LYS A 124 8.83 0.37 2.83
CA LYS A 124 9.60 0.37 4.09
C LYS A 124 10.31 1.71 4.31
N LEU A 125 10.95 2.25 3.27
CA LEU A 125 11.59 3.57 3.35
C LEU A 125 10.57 4.69 3.64
N LYS A 126 9.38 4.61 3.04
CA LYS A 126 8.27 5.54 3.34
C LYS A 126 7.81 5.45 4.80
N LEU A 127 7.64 4.24 5.37
CA LEU A 127 7.28 4.08 6.78
C LEU A 127 8.30 4.76 7.72
N ASN A 128 9.60 4.59 7.45
CA ASN A 128 10.66 5.27 8.21
C ASN A 128 10.66 6.78 8.01
N LEU A 129 10.35 7.27 6.81
CA LEU A 129 10.20 8.71 6.55
C LEU A 129 9.02 9.26 7.35
N PHE A 130 7.85 8.62 7.26
CA PHE A 130 6.63 9.01 7.95
C PHE A 130 6.83 9.06 9.47
N ALA A 131 7.44 8.03 10.06
CA ALA A 131 7.74 8.03 11.49
C ALA A 131 8.64 9.21 11.89
N ARG A 132 9.72 9.49 11.13
CA ARG A 132 10.63 10.62 11.40
C ARG A 132 9.97 11.99 11.22
N GLN A 133 9.00 12.09 10.31
CA GLN A 133 8.24 13.33 10.08
C GLN A 133 7.25 13.57 11.22
N LEU A 134 6.51 12.55 11.64
CA LEU A 134 5.61 12.64 12.81
C LEU A 134 6.37 13.05 14.08
N ALA A 135 7.58 12.53 14.29
CA ALA A 135 8.45 12.92 15.41
C ALA A 135 8.85 14.41 15.41
N LYS A 136 8.73 15.08 14.25
CA LYS A 136 9.04 16.50 14.04
C LYS A 136 7.76 17.34 13.85
N ASN A 137 6.59 16.76 14.08
CA ASN A 137 5.29 17.36 13.79
C ASN A 137 5.12 17.76 12.32
N ASP A 138 5.83 17.10 11.40
CA ASP A 138 5.68 17.28 9.95
C ASP A 138 4.58 16.34 9.44
N LEU A 139 3.46 16.93 9.01
CA LEU A 139 2.28 16.22 8.53
C LEU A 139 2.17 16.24 6.99
N SER A 140 3.25 16.55 6.27
CA SER A 140 3.24 16.71 4.80
C SER A 140 2.71 15.50 4.03
N HIS A 141 2.79 14.30 4.60
CA HIS A 141 2.27 13.06 4.00
C HIS A 141 1.02 12.51 4.71
N PHE A 142 0.46 13.29 5.64
CA PHE A 142 -0.76 13.00 6.38
C PHE A 142 -1.73 14.17 6.24
N SER A 143 -2.20 14.37 5.01
CA SER A 143 -3.05 15.50 4.62
C SER A 143 -4.35 15.61 5.41
N ARG A 144 -5.00 14.49 5.74
CA ARG A 144 -6.24 14.48 6.52
C ARG A 144 -5.93 14.82 7.96
N LEU A 145 -4.87 14.24 8.52
CA LEU A 145 -4.41 14.60 9.87
C LEU A 145 -4.03 16.08 9.98
N ASN A 146 -3.39 16.63 8.96
CA ASN A 146 -3.00 18.04 8.89
C ASN A 146 -4.20 19.01 8.81
N SER A 147 -5.38 18.51 8.45
CA SER A 147 -6.63 19.30 8.45
C SER A 147 -7.27 19.41 9.84
N ILE A 148 -6.81 18.61 10.81
CA ILE A 148 -7.31 18.66 12.19
C ILE A 148 -6.70 19.88 12.91
N PRO A 149 -7.51 20.75 13.53
CA PRO A 149 -7.05 22.04 14.08
C PRO A 149 -5.88 21.94 15.09
N SER A 150 -5.84 20.87 15.87
CA SER A 150 -4.75 20.59 16.79
C SER A 150 -4.67 19.09 17.02
N VAL A 151 -3.48 18.52 16.86
CA VAL A 151 -3.20 17.11 17.15
C VAL A 151 -2.27 17.07 18.36
N ASN A 152 -2.68 16.32 19.39
CA ASN A 152 -1.90 16.13 20.59
C ASN A 152 -0.53 15.50 20.28
N GLU A 153 0.55 16.05 20.86
CA GLU A 153 1.92 15.52 20.73
C GLU A 153 2.04 14.06 21.18
N GLU A 154 1.30 13.66 22.22
CA GLU A 154 1.26 12.26 22.68
C GLU A 154 0.70 11.33 21.59
N LYS A 155 -0.29 11.80 20.82
CA LYS A 155 -0.83 11.04 19.70
C LYS A 155 0.15 10.91 18.56
N LEU A 156 0.85 12.00 18.20
CA LEU A 156 1.89 11.95 17.17
C LEU A 156 2.98 10.93 17.53
N LYS A 157 3.38 10.89 18.80
CA LYS A 157 4.32 9.88 19.31
C LYS A 157 3.75 8.45 19.22
N ASN A 158 2.49 8.26 19.58
CA ASN A 158 1.83 6.94 19.46
C ASN A 158 1.73 6.48 18.00
N TYR A 159 1.47 7.39 17.07
CA TYR A 159 1.43 7.11 15.63
C TYR A 159 2.82 6.76 15.10
N GLU A 160 3.84 7.53 15.46
CA GLU A 160 5.24 7.25 15.15
C GLU A 160 5.64 5.83 15.61
N ASP A 161 5.37 5.50 16.87
CA ASP A 161 5.67 4.17 17.43
C ASP A 161 4.92 3.05 16.70
N GLY A 162 3.68 3.31 16.30
CA GLY A 162 2.89 2.42 15.47
C GLY A 162 3.54 2.15 14.11
N LEU A 163 4.03 3.19 13.43
CA LEU A 163 4.71 3.08 12.13
C LEU A 163 6.06 2.37 12.26
N LYS A 164 6.82 2.61 13.33
CA LYS A 164 8.08 1.90 13.62
C LYS A 164 7.85 0.40 13.83
N LYS A 165 6.83 0.04 14.62
CA LYS A 165 6.44 -1.37 14.82
C LYS A 165 6.02 -2.02 13.51
N LEU A 166 5.24 -1.31 12.70
CA LEU A 166 4.83 -1.80 11.39
C LEU A 166 6.03 -2.00 10.45
N HIS A 167 6.98 -1.07 10.43
CA HIS A 167 8.21 -1.21 9.65
C HIS A 167 8.95 -2.51 10.02
N PHE A 168 9.13 -2.77 11.31
CA PHE A 168 9.74 -4.01 11.79
C PHE A 168 8.96 -5.26 11.35
N GLU A 169 7.63 -5.20 11.38
CA GLU A 169 6.79 -6.29 10.87
C GLU A 169 6.97 -6.54 9.37
N PHE A 170 7.13 -5.49 8.57
CA PHE A 170 7.47 -5.61 7.15
C PHE A 170 8.85 -6.24 6.96
N GLU A 171 9.86 -5.84 7.75
CA GLU A 171 11.19 -6.46 7.68
C GLU A 171 11.13 -7.96 8.01
N ARG A 172 10.45 -8.32 9.10
CA ARG A 172 10.27 -9.71 9.52
C ARG A 172 9.51 -10.53 8.49
N ARG A 173 8.38 -10.01 7.99
CA ARG A 173 7.49 -10.75 7.09
C ARG A 173 8.09 -10.99 5.71
N PHE A 174 8.92 -10.07 5.22
CA PHE A 174 9.50 -10.12 3.88
C PHE A 174 11.02 -10.38 3.91
N GLN A 175 11.54 -11.00 4.98
CA GLN A 175 12.96 -11.34 5.08
C GLN A 175 13.45 -12.28 3.96
N ASP A 176 12.56 -13.15 3.46
CA ASP A 176 12.88 -14.15 2.43
C ASP A 176 13.26 -13.49 1.10
N PHE A 177 12.70 -12.30 0.80
CA PHE A 177 13.08 -11.53 -0.38
C PHE A 177 14.53 -11.04 -0.31
N SER A 178 15.00 -10.68 0.89
CA SER A 178 16.40 -10.33 1.10
C SER A 178 17.32 -11.53 0.87
N ALA A 179 16.87 -12.74 1.22
CA ALA A 179 17.65 -13.97 1.04
C ALA A 179 17.84 -14.34 -0.45
N ILE A 180 16.90 -13.96 -1.32
CA ILE A 180 16.97 -14.21 -2.76
C ILE A 180 17.43 -12.99 -3.58
N GLN A 181 17.89 -11.92 -2.92
CA GLN A 181 18.22 -10.64 -3.58
C GLN A 181 19.22 -10.83 -4.75
N THR A 182 20.27 -11.63 -4.56
CA THR A 182 21.24 -11.93 -5.63
C THR A 182 20.60 -12.62 -6.84
N GLU A 183 19.69 -13.56 -6.60
CA GLU A 183 18.99 -14.28 -7.67
C GLU A 183 18.06 -13.34 -8.46
N LEU A 184 17.42 -12.38 -7.78
CA LEU A 184 16.64 -11.30 -8.41
C LEU A 184 17.54 -10.34 -9.21
N ASP A 185 18.71 -9.98 -8.68
CA ASP A 185 19.62 -9.06 -9.36
C ASP A 185 20.18 -9.67 -10.66
N ILE A 186 20.44 -10.98 -10.69
CA ILE A 186 20.84 -11.70 -11.91
C ILE A 186 19.73 -11.61 -12.98
N PHE A 187 18.46 -11.66 -12.58
CA PHE A 187 17.32 -11.56 -13.51
C PHE A 187 17.04 -10.13 -13.97
N THR A 188 17.29 -9.14 -13.10
CA THR A 188 16.84 -7.77 -13.32
C THR A 188 17.92 -6.84 -13.84
N MET A 189 19.17 -7.11 -13.46
CA MET A 189 20.32 -6.29 -13.82
C MET A 189 21.52 -7.20 -14.10
N PRO A 190 21.40 -8.22 -14.99
CA PRO A 190 22.49 -9.17 -15.25
C PRO A 190 23.81 -8.51 -15.66
N PHE A 191 23.74 -7.29 -16.21
CA PHE A 191 24.90 -6.50 -16.65
C PHE A 191 25.66 -5.78 -15.52
N ASN A 192 25.11 -5.76 -14.31
CA ASN A 192 25.65 -5.01 -13.17
C ASN A 192 25.97 -5.92 -11.97
N VAL A 193 25.71 -7.23 -12.07
CA VAL A 193 26.01 -8.18 -10.99
C VAL A 193 27.49 -8.52 -10.96
N ASN A 194 28.07 -8.66 -9.76
CA ASN A 194 29.41 -9.19 -9.60
C ASN A 194 29.43 -10.70 -9.89
N CYS A 195 30.03 -11.09 -11.02
CA CYS A 195 30.14 -12.48 -11.46
C CYS A 195 30.89 -13.39 -10.47
N GLU A 196 31.73 -12.87 -9.59
CA GLU A 196 32.43 -13.69 -8.60
C GLU A 196 31.55 -14.05 -7.40
N ALA A 197 30.50 -13.27 -7.16
CA ALA A 197 29.61 -13.41 -6.00
C ALA A 197 28.36 -14.27 -6.29
N VAL A 198 28.17 -14.72 -7.53
CA VAL A 198 27.04 -15.58 -7.93
C VAL A 198 27.44 -17.05 -7.94
N ARG A 199 26.45 -17.93 -8.07
CA ARG A 199 26.66 -19.38 -8.15
C ARG A 199 27.60 -19.77 -9.32
N PRO A 200 28.50 -20.76 -9.13
CA PRO A 200 29.50 -21.16 -10.13
C PRO A 200 28.95 -21.46 -11.53
N ASP A 201 27.76 -22.04 -11.62
CA ASP A 201 27.12 -22.43 -12.88
C ASP A 201 26.65 -21.24 -13.74
N LEU A 202 26.54 -20.04 -13.15
CA LEU A 202 26.14 -18.82 -13.85
C LEU A 202 27.32 -17.92 -14.21
N GLN A 203 28.49 -18.10 -13.58
CA GLN A 203 29.59 -17.13 -13.65
C GLN A 203 30.12 -16.94 -15.08
N LEU A 204 30.44 -18.03 -15.78
CA LEU A 204 30.99 -17.97 -17.13
C LEU A 204 29.98 -17.38 -18.13
N GLU A 205 28.72 -17.82 -18.05
CA GLU A 205 27.65 -17.28 -18.90
C GLU A 205 27.42 -15.78 -18.65
N LEU A 206 27.50 -15.33 -17.39
CA LEU A 206 27.40 -13.91 -17.06
C LEU A 206 28.58 -13.10 -17.58
N ILE A 207 29.81 -13.63 -17.51
CA ILE A 207 30.99 -12.96 -18.08
C ILE A 207 30.84 -12.79 -19.59
N GLU A 208 30.41 -13.84 -20.30
CA GLU A 208 30.15 -13.78 -21.74
C GLU A 208 29.02 -12.80 -22.06
N LEU A 209 27.93 -12.83 -21.28
CA LEU A 209 26.79 -11.93 -21.44
C LEU A 209 27.21 -10.47 -21.24
N GLN A 210 27.90 -10.16 -20.14
CA GLN A 210 28.32 -8.82 -19.75
C GLN A 210 29.31 -8.20 -20.74
N SER A 211 30.13 -9.03 -21.38
CA SER A 211 31.10 -8.60 -22.40
C SER A 211 30.46 -8.31 -23.76
N ASN A 212 29.21 -8.72 -23.98
CA ASN A 212 28.52 -8.57 -25.25
C ASN A 212 27.67 -7.28 -25.31
N ASN A 213 28.20 -6.26 -25.99
CA ASN A 213 27.53 -4.97 -26.16
C ASN A 213 26.19 -5.07 -26.92
N HIS A 214 26.04 -6.00 -27.86
CA HIS A 214 24.76 -6.20 -28.57
C HIS A 214 23.69 -6.75 -27.64
N LEU A 215 24.02 -7.70 -26.77
CA LEU A 215 23.09 -8.23 -25.77
C LEU A 215 22.75 -7.17 -24.72
N LYS A 216 23.71 -6.34 -24.30
CA LYS A 216 23.45 -5.20 -23.41
C LYS A 216 22.45 -4.21 -24.01
N GLN A 217 22.63 -3.84 -25.28
CA GLN A 217 21.67 -2.99 -25.99
C GLN A 217 20.31 -3.67 -26.14
N SER A 218 20.29 -4.96 -26.44
CA SER A 218 19.03 -5.71 -26.57
C SER A 218 18.25 -5.74 -25.25
N PHE A 219 18.95 -5.93 -24.12
CA PHE A 219 18.34 -5.91 -22.78
C PHE A 219 17.65 -4.58 -22.45
N LEU A 220 18.27 -3.46 -22.81
CA LEU A 220 17.71 -2.13 -22.55
C LEU A 220 16.51 -1.80 -23.46
N ASN A 221 16.43 -2.43 -24.63
CA ASN A 221 15.44 -2.10 -25.66
C ASN A 221 14.30 -3.14 -25.78
N MET A 222 14.32 -4.21 -24.98
CA MET A 222 13.33 -5.29 -25.03
C MET A 222 12.72 -5.57 -23.66
N PRO A 223 11.46 -6.05 -23.60
CA PRO A 223 10.91 -6.58 -22.35
C PRO A 223 11.78 -7.72 -21.79
N LYS A 224 11.94 -7.77 -20.45
CA LYS A 224 12.81 -8.75 -19.75
C LYS A 224 12.63 -10.19 -20.27
N LEU A 225 11.38 -10.66 -20.37
CA LEU A 225 11.11 -12.03 -20.84
C LEU A 225 11.51 -12.27 -22.29
N GLU A 226 11.28 -11.29 -23.17
CA GLU A 226 11.66 -11.42 -24.58
C GLU A 226 13.17 -11.41 -24.75
N PHE A 227 13.87 -10.61 -23.95
CA PHE A 227 15.33 -10.67 -23.88
C PHE A 227 15.83 -12.08 -23.51
N TYR A 228 15.36 -12.65 -22.40
CA TYR A 228 15.81 -13.99 -21.99
C TYR A 228 15.43 -15.09 -22.99
N LYS A 229 14.28 -14.97 -23.68
CA LYS A 229 13.89 -15.87 -24.77
C LYS A 229 14.80 -15.77 -26.00
N SER A 230 15.37 -14.59 -26.25
CA SER A 230 16.26 -14.33 -27.39
C SER A 230 17.68 -14.88 -27.21
N LEU A 231 18.07 -15.23 -25.98
CA LEU A 231 19.39 -15.76 -25.69
C LEU A 231 19.59 -17.14 -26.36
N SER A 232 20.81 -17.38 -26.83
CA SER A 232 21.22 -18.67 -27.39
C SER A 232 21.14 -19.76 -26.31
N LYS A 233 20.33 -20.79 -26.55
CA LYS A 233 20.24 -21.97 -25.65
C LYS A 233 21.55 -22.75 -25.54
N VAL A 234 22.44 -22.61 -26.53
CA VAL A 234 23.75 -23.27 -26.53
C VAL A 234 24.74 -22.48 -25.68
N SER A 235 24.67 -21.15 -25.72
CA SER A 235 25.63 -20.26 -25.05
C SER A 235 25.21 -19.87 -23.63
N PHE A 236 23.90 -19.77 -23.37
CA PHE A 236 23.36 -19.27 -22.10
C PHE A 236 22.30 -20.22 -21.46
N PRO A 237 22.51 -21.55 -21.42
CA PRO A 237 21.50 -22.48 -20.90
C PRO A 237 21.12 -22.23 -19.43
N ASN A 238 22.09 -21.91 -18.56
CA ASN A 238 21.84 -21.74 -17.14
C ASN A 238 21.15 -20.40 -16.84
N LEU A 239 21.51 -19.32 -17.53
CA LEU A 239 20.84 -18.03 -17.43
C LEU A 239 19.38 -18.08 -17.91
N ILE A 240 19.10 -18.82 -18.98
CA ILE A 240 17.73 -19.04 -19.45
C ILE A 240 16.93 -19.82 -18.39
N SER A 241 17.49 -20.91 -17.85
CA SER A 241 16.86 -21.70 -16.79
C SER A 241 16.59 -20.87 -15.53
N HIS A 242 17.56 -20.04 -15.13
CA HIS A 242 17.44 -19.11 -14.02
C HIS A 242 16.30 -18.11 -14.23
N ALA A 243 16.28 -17.45 -15.39
CA ALA A 243 15.24 -16.48 -15.73
C ALA A 243 13.85 -17.11 -15.74
N GLN A 244 13.71 -18.34 -16.26
CA GLN A 244 12.46 -19.09 -16.22
C GLN A 244 11.99 -19.31 -14.77
N LYS A 245 12.91 -19.73 -13.88
CA LYS A 245 12.61 -19.95 -12.47
C LYS A 245 12.14 -18.67 -11.78
N ILE A 246 12.85 -17.55 -11.95
CA ILE A 246 12.47 -16.26 -11.34
C ILE A 246 11.17 -15.72 -11.92
N SER A 247 10.95 -15.86 -13.23
CA SER A 247 9.72 -15.39 -13.88
C SER A 247 8.46 -16.15 -13.47
N ALA A 248 8.61 -17.35 -12.91
CA ALA A 248 7.53 -18.20 -12.45
C ALA A 248 7.19 -18.01 -10.96
N MET A 249 7.97 -17.20 -10.22
CA MET A 249 7.73 -16.84 -8.82
C MET A 249 6.72 -15.69 -8.71
#